data_AF-A0A5J5I6Q0-F1
#
_entry.id   AF-A0A5J5I6Q0-F1
#
_cell.length_a   1.000
_cell.length_b   1.000
_cell.length_c   1.000
_cell.angle_alpha   90.00
_cell.angle_beta   90.00
_cell.angle_gamma   90.00
#
_symmetry.space_group_name_H-M   'P 1'
#
loop_
_entity.id
_entity.type
_entity.pdbx_description
1 polymer ?
#
loop_
_entity_poly.entity_id
_entity_poly.type
_entity_poly.pdbx_seq_one_letter_code
_entity_poly.pdbx_strand_id
1 'polypeptide(L)'
;MDGGEAAAIENVREVAGEGVFSRHGHEDVSLARPRSLINLFGLASEYRRGDHATLLSFADALRPDAIDVVGDLRPDGLAILIASGDRPEALEDVARATGTTAIGHLRPADKLALIERQK
;
A
#
# COMPACT_ATOMS: atom_id res chain seq x y z
N MET A 1 -13.75 -20.71 4.69
CA MET A 1 -12.31 -20.51 4.42
C MET A 1 -11.69 -21.88 4.56
N ASP A 2 -11.44 -22.56 3.44
CA ASP A 2 -10.73 -23.83 3.49
C ASP A 2 -9.28 -23.53 3.87
N GLY A 3 -8.87 -24.01 5.04
CA GLY A 3 -7.50 -23.85 5.51
C GLY A 3 -6.58 -24.68 4.63
N GLY A 4 -5.78 -24.03 3.79
CA GLY A 4 -4.70 -24.69 3.07
C GLY A 4 -3.57 -25.06 4.03
N GLU A 5 -2.98 -26.24 3.85
CA GLU A 5 -1.72 -26.60 4.49
C GLU A 5 -0.58 -25.79 3.87
N ALA A 6 0.31 -25.25 4.70
CA ALA A 6 1.44 -24.47 4.22
C ALA A 6 2.43 -25.37 3.47
N ALA A 7 2.78 -24.99 2.23
CA ALA A 7 3.79 -25.70 1.46
C ALA A 7 5.18 -25.57 2.11
N ALA A 8 5.92 -26.68 2.18
CA ALA A 8 7.28 -26.68 2.72
C ALA A 8 8.24 -25.96 1.77
N ILE A 9 8.97 -24.96 2.28
CA ILE A 9 9.98 -24.21 1.51
C ILE A 9 11.34 -24.24 2.20
N GLU A 10 12.40 -24.20 1.40
CA GLU A 10 13.79 -24.28 1.84
C GLU A 10 14.59 -23.06 1.37
N ASN A 11 15.73 -22.82 2.03
CA ASN A 11 16.72 -21.80 1.63
C ASN A 11 16.12 -20.40 1.42
N VAL A 12 15.23 -19.99 2.33
CA VAL A 12 14.64 -18.66 2.30
C VAL A 12 15.74 -17.61 2.47
N ARG A 13 15.83 -16.69 1.52
CA ARG A 13 16.75 -15.56 1.54
C ARG A 13 16.03 -14.29 1.12
N GLU A 14 16.34 -13.20 1.80
CA GLU A 14 15.92 -11.87 1.42
C GLU A 14 17.07 -11.17 0.67
N VAL A 15 16.74 -10.48 -0.42
CA VAL A 15 17.65 -9.54 -1.09
C VAL A 15 17.00 -8.17 -1.08
N ALA A 16 17.64 -7.25 -0.35
CA ALA A 16 17.17 -5.88 -0.20
C ALA A 16 16.96 -5.22 -1.57
N GLY A 17 15.74 -4.70 -1.78
CA GLY A 17 15.36 -4.02 -3.02
C GLY A 17 14.91 -4.95 -4.16
N GLU A 18 15.08 -6.26 -4.04
CA GLU A 18 14.65 -7.24 -5.05
C GLU A 18 13.45 -8.07 -4.58
N GLY A 19 13.54 -8.68 -3.39
CA GLY A 19 12.47 -9.52 -2.85
C GLY A 19 12.96 -10.68 -2.00
N VAL A 20 12.07 -11.66 -1.80
CA VAL A 20 12.31 -12.89 -1.04
C VAL A 20 12.35 -14.06 -2.02
N PHE A 21 13.35 -14.92 -1.87
CA PHE A 21 13.61 -16.07 -2.74
C PHE A 21 13.73 -17.32 -1.88
N SER A 22 13.21 -18.44 -2.38
CA SER A 22 13.32 -19.74 -1.72
C SER A 22 13.18 -20.86 -2.76
N ARG A 23 13.17 -22.10 -2.28
CA ARG A 23 12.95 -23.28 -3.11
C ARG A 23 11.78 -24.09 -2.56
N HIS A 24 10.90 -24.56 -3.45
CA HIS A 24 9.85 -25.52 -3.15
C HIS A 24 10.14 -26.83 -3.90
N GLY A 25 10.60 -27.86 -3.18
CA GLY A 25 11.12 -29.09 -3.80
C GLY A 25 12.34 -28.80 -4.69
N HIS A 26 12.18 -28.95 -6.00
CA HIS A 26 13.22 -28.65 -7.00
C HIS A 26 13.00 -27.33 -7.74
N GLU A 27 11.91 -26.61 -7.46
CA GLU A 27 11.55 -25.38 -8.16
C GLU A 27 11.95 -24.15 -7.36
N ASP A 28 12.61 -23.20 -8.03
CA ASP A 28 12.84 -21.88 -7.47
C ASP A 28 11.53 -21.10 -7.40
N VAL A 29 11.28 -20.50 -6.24
CA VAL A 29 10.14 -19.63 -6.00
C VAL A 29 10.59 -18.28 -5.47
N SER A 30 9.86 -17.23 -5.84
CA SER A 30 10.19 -15.87 -5.37
C SER A 30 8.96 -15.03 -5.19
N LEU A 31 9.00 -14.13 -4.21
CA LEU A 31 8.11 -13.00 -4.08
C LEU A 31 8.95 -11.73 -4.26
N ALA A 32 8.84 -11.10 -5.43
CA ALA A 32 9.73 -10.00 -5.82
C ALA A 32 8.94 -8.86 -6.47
N ARG A 33 9.59 -7.72 -6.71
CA ARG A 33 8.97 -6.64 -7.49
C ARG A 33 8.55 -7.15 -8.88
N PRO A 34 7.34 -6.81 -9.37
CA PRO A 34 6.89 -7.19 -10.71
C PRO A 34 7.88 -6.72 -11.77
N ARG A 35 8.25 -7.62 -12.70
CA ARG A 35 9.19 -7.30 -13.78
C ARG A 35 8.51 -6.56 -14.94
N SER A 36 7.19 -6.70 -15.07
CA SER A 36 6.40 -6.03 -16.11
C SER A 36 6.11 -4.57 -15.75
N LEU A 37 6.29 -3.68 -16.72
CA LEU A 37 6.05 -2.23 -16.61
C LEU A 37 4.59 -1.85 -16.34
N ILE A 38 3.64 -2.78 -16.52
CA ILE A 38 2.20 -2.49 -16.51
C ILE A 38 1.69 -2.09 -15.11
N ASN A 39 2.44 -2.38 -14.03
CA ASN A 39 1.97 -2.20 -12.65
C ASN A 39 2.71 -1.11 -11.86
N LEU A 40 3.30 -0.13 -12.54
CA LEU A 40 4.14 0.90 -11.90
C LEU A 40 3.40 1.78 -10.87
N PHE A 41 2.06 1.71 -10.84
CA PHE A 41 1.22 2.61 -10.04
C PHE A 41 0.56 1.94 -8.82
N GLY A 42 0.68 0.62 -8.64
CA GLY A 42 0.04 -0.10 -7.54
C GLY A 42 1.02 -0.81 -6.61
N LEU A 43 0.63 -1.00 -5.34
CA LEU A 43 1.35 -1.89 -4.42
C LEU A 43 1.16 -3.33 -4.93
N ALA A 44 2.22 -3.94 -5.45
CA ALA A 44 2.14 -5.30 -5.96
C ALA A 44 3.46 -6.05 -5.81
N SER A 45 3.35 -7.37 -5.67
CA SER A 45 4.46 -8.32 -5.71
C SER A 45 4.17 -9.39 -6.75
N GLU A 46 5.18 -9.81 -7.50
CA GLU A 46 5.08 -10.95 -8.41
C GLU A 46 5.58 -12.20 -7.68
N TYR A 47 4.67 -13.16 -7.50
CA TYR A 47 5.03 -14.52 -7.11
C TYR A 47 5.46 -15.29 -8.36
N ARG A 48 6.64 -15.90 -8.35
CA ARG A 48 7.12 -16.78 -9.42
C ARG A 48 7.37 -18.18 -8.90
N ARG A 49 7.08 -19.17 -9.74
CA ARG A 49 7.40 -20.59 -9.55
C ARG A 49 7.75 -21.18 -10.91
N GLY A 50 9.04 -21.44 -11.13
CA GLY A 50 9.54 -21.77 -12.47
C GLY A 50 9.14 -20.69 -13.50
N ASP A 51 8.45 -21.11 -14.56
CA ASP A 51 7.98 -20.22 -15.64
C ASP A 51 6.63 -19.54 -15.34
N HIS A 52 5.96 -19.90 -14.24
CA HIS A 52 4.68 -19.31 -13.86
C HIS A 52 4.89 -18.05 -13.03
N ALA A 53 4.16 -16.98 -13.36
CA ALA A 53 4.13 -15.75 -12.60
C ALA A 53 2.69 -15.39 -12.24
N THR A 54 2.47 -15.03 -10.98
CA THR A 54 1.20 -14.54 -10.45
C THR A 54 1.42 -13.17 -9.82
N LEU A 55 0.67 -12.18 -10.27
CA LEU A 55 0.69 -10.86 -9.66
C LEU A 55 -0.21 -10.86 -8.42
N LEU A 56 0.35 -10.46 -7.28
CA LEU A 56 -0.37 -10.22 -6.04
C LEU A 56 -0.49 -8.70 -5.87
N SER A 57 -1.68 -8.17 -6.11
CA SER A 57 -2.01 -6.76 -5.88
C SER A 57 -2.47 -6.53 -4.45
N PHE A 58 -1.99 -5.45 -3.85
CA PHE A 58 -2.37 -4.98 -2.52
C PHE A 58 -3.04 -3.62 -2.64
N ALA A 59 -3.95 -3.34 -1.71
CA ALA A 59 -4.56 -2.04 -1.56
C ALA A 59 -4.47 -1.63 -0.09
N ASP A 60 -4.11 -0.38 0.16
CA ASP A 60 -4.28 0.24 1.47
C ASP A 60 -5.71 0.79 1.53
N ALA A 61 -6.65 -0.08 1.90
CA ALA A 61 -8.06 0.23 1.88
C ALA A 61 -8.43 1.17 3.03
N LEU A 62 -9.32 2.13 2.75
CA LEU A 62 -9.90 2.96 3.80
C LEU A 62 -10.63 2.11 4.83
N ARG A 63 -10.59 2.58 6.08
CA ARG A 63 -11.47 2.06 7.12
C ARG A 63 -12.93 2.18 6.65
N PRO A 64 -13.78 1.15 6.83
CA PRO A 64 -15.13 1.15 6.28
C PRO A 64 -15.99 2.36 6.67
N ASP A 65 -15.78 2.92 7.86
CA ASP A 65 -16.52 4.07 8.41
C ASP A 65 -15.81 5.41 8.20
N ALA A 66 -14.66 5.45 7.52
CA ALA A 66 -13.88 6.68 7.37
C ALA A 66 -14.64 7.79 6.64
N ILE A 67 -15.45 7.42 5.62
CA ILE A 67 -16.23 8.38 4.84
C ILE A 67 -17.31 9.01 5.71
N ASP A 68 -18.03 8.18 6.47
CA ASP A 68 -19.11 8.62 7.34
C ASP A 68 -18.57 9.52 8.45
N VAL A 69 -17.48 9.12 9.12
CA VAL A 69 -16.84 9.93 10.18
C VAL A 69 -16.38 11.29 9.66
N VAL A 70 -15.77 11.35 8.48
CA VAL A 70 -15.39 12.64 7.86
C VAL A 70 -16.64 13.47 7.53
N GLY A 71 -17.71 12.83 7.07
CA GLY A 71 -19.00 13.45 6.82
C GLY A 71 -19.60 14.08 8.07
N ASP A 72 -19.60 13.36 9.19
CA ASP A 72 -20.19 13.78 10.46
C ASP A 72 -19.44 14.94 11.12
N LEU A 73 -18.15 15.09 10.86
CA LEU A 73 -17.33 16.20 11.38
C LEU A 73 -17.52 17.52 10.62
N ARG A 74 -18.03 17.48 9.38
CA ARG A 74 -18.20 18.68 8.55
C ARG A 74 -19.29 19.65 9.03
N PRO A 75 -20.49 19.18 9.44
CA PRO A 75 -21.53 20.04 10.01
C PRO A 75 -21.06 20.88 11.20
N ASP A 76 -20.07 20.39 11.95
CA ASP A 76 -19.47 21.09 13.10
C ASP A 76 -18.53 22.24 12.68
N GLY A 77 -18.40 22.51 11.37
CA GLY A 77 -17.57 23.59 10.83
C GLY A 77 -16.07 23.26 10.82
N LEU A 78 -15.70 21.98 11.02
CA LEU A 78 -14.31 21.54 11.03
C LEU A 78 -13.77 21.45 9.60
N ALA A 79 -12.67 22.16 9.34
CA ALA A 79 -11.90 21.99 8.12
C ALA A 79 -11.00 20.74 8.26
N ILE A 80 -11.27 19.73 7.44
CA ILE A 80 -10.55 18.46 7.47
C ILE A 80 -9.51 18.45 6.34
N LEU A 81 -8.31 17.95 6.64
CA LEU A 81 -7.19 17.84 5.71
C LEU A 81 -6.43 16.54 5.97
N ILE A 82 -6.00 15.86 4.90
CA ILE A 82 -5.15 14.67 4.99
C ILE A 82 -3.69 15.07 4.77
N ALA A 83 -2.83 14.75 5.75
CA ALA A 83 -1.39 15.01 5.70
C ALA A 83 -0.61 13.67 5.73
N SER A 84 -0.19 13.18 4.56
CA SER A 84 0.49 11.89 4.45
C SER A 84 1.96 12.02 4.01
N GLY A 85 2.76 11.03 4.41
CA GLY A 85 4.10 10.82 3.87
C GLY A 85 4.09 10.06 2.53
N ASP A 86 2.96 9.45 2.19
CA ASP A 86 2.79 8.72 0.93
C ASP A 86 2.85 9.66 -0.28
N ARG A 87 3.05 9.05 -1.45
CA ARG A 87 3.02 9.81 -2.69
C ARG A 87 1.61 10.35 -2.97
N PRO A 88 1.46 11.55 -3.55
CA PRO A 88 0.16 12.11 -3.90
C PRO A 88 -0.73 11.17 -4.71
N GLU A 89 -0.15 10.38 -5.64
CA GLU A 89 -0.93 9.46 -6.49
C GLU A 89 -1.58 8.33 -5.67
N ALA A 90 -0.95 7.92 -4.56
CA ALA A 90 -1.52 6.90 -3.66
C ALA A 90 -2.67 7.45 -2.79
N LEU A 91 -2.83 8.78 -2.74
CA LEU A 91 -3.86 9.45 -1.92
C LEU A 91 -5.09 9.85 -2.73
N GLU A 92 -5.06 9.75 -4.06
CA GLU A 92 -6.14 10.26 -4.92
C GLU A 92 -7.48 9.61 -4.61
N ASP A 93 -7.51 8.29 -4.47
CA ASP A 93 -8.74 7.55 -4.16
C ASP A 93 -9.27 7.89 -2.77
N VAL A 94 -8.36 8.08 -1.81
CA VAL A 94 -8.71 8.47 -0.44
C VAL A 94 -9.29 9.88 -0.39
N ALA A 95 -8.63 10.83 -1.04
CA ALA A 95 -9.06 12.22 -1.12
C ALA A 95 -10.43 12.33 -1.79
N ARG A 96 -10.63 11.58 -2.89
CA ARG A 96 -11.89 11.53 -3.62
C ARG A 96 -13.01 10.89 -2.81
N ALA A 97 -12.75 9.74 -2.18
CA ALA A 97 -13.75 9.01 -1.40
C ALA A 97 -14.20 9.81 -0.17
N THR A 98 -13.28 10.49 0.51
CA THR A 98 -13.60 11.30 1.69
C THR A 98 -14.05 12.71 1.33
N GLY A 99 -13.81 13.20 0.11
CA GLY A 99 -14.04 14.59 -0.30
C GLY A 99 -13.09 15.59 0.36
N THR A 100 -11.90 15.14 0.76
CA THR A 100 -10.95 15.91 1.57
C THR A 100 -9.70 16.22 0.77
N THR A 101 -9.13 17.41 0.95
CA THR A 101 -7.82 17.73 0.38
C THR A 101 -6.74 16.85 1.01
N ALA A 102 -5.91 16.21 0.20
CA ALA A 102 -4.77 15.42 0.65
C ALA A 102 -3.44 16.03 0.18
N ILE A 103 -2.48 16.11 1.09
CA ILE A 103 -1.12 16.57 0.83
C ILE A 103 -0.17 15.40 1.11
N GLY A 104 0.47 14.91 0.05
CA GLY A 104 1.46 13.82 0.11
C GLY A 104 2.90 14.31 0.24
N HIS A 105 3.83 13.35 0.30
CA HIS A 105 5.28 13.57 0.44
C HIS A 105 5.70 14.40 1.66
N LEU A 106 4.87 14.48 2.70
CA LEU A 106 5.20 15.24 3.89
C LEU A 106 6.15 14.45 4.80
N ARG A 107 7.31 15.02 5.10
CA ARG A 107 8.16 14.54 6.19
C ARG A 107 7.53 14.93 7.54
N PRO A 108 7.93 14.29 8.65
CA PRO A 108 7.39 14.63 9.98
C PRO A 108 7.42 16.13 10.31
N ALA A 109 8.51 16.83 9.98
CA ALA A 109 8.62 18.27 10.19
C ALA A 109 7.66 19.10 9.32
N ASP A 110 7.39 18.66 8.09
CA ASP A 110 6.49 19.36 7.16
C ASP A 110 5.03 19.22 7.64
N LYS A 111 4.66 18.07 8.24
CA LYS A 111 3.34 17.88 8.88
C LYS A 111 3.14 18.83 10.06
N LEU A 112 4.16 18.99 10.91
CA LEU A 112 4.09 19.93 12.04
C LEU A 112 3.94 21.38 11.54
N ALA A 113 4.74 21.79 10.55
CA ALA A 113 4.64 23.11 9.96
C ALA A 113 3.26 23.38 9.33
N LEU A 114 2.63 22.36 8.75
CA LEU A 114 1.27 22.44 8.21
C LEU A 114 0.26 22.70 9.32
N ILE A 115 0.34 21.99 10.45
CA ILE A 115 -0.55 22.19 11.60
C ILE A 115 -0.40 23.60 12.18
N GLU A 116 0.85 24.08 12.34
CA GLU A 116 1.12 25.42 12.89
C GLU A 116 0.56 26.55 12.03
N ARG A 117 0.39 26.35 10.71
CA ARG A 117 -0.22 27.34 9.80
C ARG A 117 -1.74 27.44 9.91
N GLN A 118 -2.39 26.49 10.60
CA GLN A 118 -3.84 26.42 10.76
C GLN A 118 -4.31 26.94 12.13
N LYS A 119 -3.39 27.45 12.96
CA LYS A 119 -3.71 28.22 14.17
C LYS A 119 -4.06 29.66 13.81
#